data_AF-A0A9D4YDS6-F1
#
_entry.id   AF-A0A9D4YDS6-F1
#
_cell.length_a   1.000
_cell.length_b   1.000
_cell.length_c   1.000
_cell.angle_alpha   90.00
_cell.angle_beta   90.00
_cell.angle_gamma   90.00
#
_symmetry.space_group_name_H-M   'P 1'
#
loop_
_entity.id
_entity.type
_entity.pdbx_description
1 polymer ?
#
loop_
_entity_poly.entity_id
_entity_poly.type
_entity_poly.pdbx_seq_one_letter_code
_entity_poly.pdbx_strand_id
1 'polypeptide(L)'
;MGLLIAVKKEYFKVINYKELHFNDCGDRVAQLLHVELTSPLSQCQNNEILIVNTHLLFPHDSSLCLVRLHQVYKILQYVESYQNECQLKPLPIILCGDWNGSKRGHVYMFLRSQGFVSSYDTAHHYTDADAHKVTLF
;
A
#
# COMPACT_ATOMS: atom_id res chain seq x y z
N MET A 1 7.83 -16.11 -0.92
CA MET A 1 7.94 -14.81 -1.63
C MET A 1 8.55 -13.81 -0.66
N GLY A 2 9.45 -12.93 -1.11
CA GLY A 2 10.04 -11.89 -0.28
C GLY A 2 9.60 -10.50 -0.73
N LEU A 3 9.48 -9.57 0.21
CA LEU A 3 9.21 -8.15 -0.04
C LEU A 3 10.38 -7.33 0.50
N LEU A 4 10.66 -6.19 -0.14
CA LEU A 4 11.67 -5.24 0.30
C LEU A 4 11.09 -3.83 0.23
N ILE A 5 11.30 -3.06 1.28
CA ILE A 5 11.14 -1.60 1.27
C ILE A 5 12.51 -1.01 1.62
N ALA A 6 12.98 -0.06 0.82
CA ALA A 6 14.22 0.66 1.08
C ALA A 6 13.92 2.16 1.11
N VAL A 7 14.49 2.85 2.11
CA VAL A 7 14.38 4.31 2.24
C VAL A 7 15.76 4.93 2.39
N LYS A 8 15.90 6.15 1.90
CA LYS A 8 17.17 6.88 1.97
C LYS A 8 17.29 7.58 3.32
N LYS A 9 18.26 7.14 4.14
CA LYS A 9 18.47 7.56 5.54
C LYS A 9 18.64 9.08 5.73
N GLU A 10 19.14 9.76 4.70
CA GLU A 10 19.29 11.23 4.71
C GLU A 10 17.95 11.97 4.75
N TYR A 11 16.87 11.36 4.23
CA TYR A 11 15.53 11.95 4.15
C TYR A 11 14.50 11.30 5.07
N PHE A 12 14.74 10.06 5.47
CA PHE A 12 13.80 9.28 6.26
C PHE A 12 14.48 8.61 7.45
N LYS A 13 13.86 8.74 8.60
CA LYS A 13 14.17 7.97 9.80
C LYS A 13 13.10 6.90 9.95
N VAL A 14 13.52 5.64 10.05
CA VAL A 14 12.59 4.53 10.29
C VAL A 14 12.19 4.54 11.76
N ILE A 15 10.89 4.65 12.02
CA ILE A 15 10.31 4.59 13.36
C ILE A 15 10.00 3.13 13.72
N ASN A 16 9.34 2.41 12.81
CA ASN A 16 8.91 1.04 13.06
C ASN A 16 8.79 0.25 11.76
N TYR A 17 8.79 -1.07 11.88
CA TYR A 17 8.61 -2.01 10.80
C TYR A 17 7.78 -3.20 11.28
N LYS A 18 6.82 -3.63 10.44
CA LYS A 18 5.97 -4.78 10.70
C LYS A 18 5.81 -5.64 9.45
N GLU A 19 5.90 -6.95 9.63
CA GLU A 19 5.48 -7.93 8.64
C GLU A 19 4.04 -8.37 8.93
N LEU A 20 3.25 -8.47 7.88
CA LEU A 20 1.87 -8.94 7.92
C LEU A 20 1.82 -10.26 7.16
N HIS A 21 1.36 -11.31 7.82
CA HIS A 21 1.22 -12.64 7.23
C HIS A 21 -0.26 -12.97 7.04
N PHE A 22 -0.63 -13.30 5.80
CA PHE A 22 -1.97 -13.71 5.41
C PHE A 22 -2.03 -15.23 5.21
N ASN A 23 -1.62 -15.98 6.24
CA ASN A 23 -1.54 -17.45 6.19
C ASN A 23 -2.91 -18.10 5.93
N ASP A 24 -3.98 -17.45 6.38
CA ASP A 24 -5.38 -17.83 6.16
C ASP A 24 -5.97 -17.30 4.85
N CYS A 25 -5.21 -16.51 4.07
CA CYS A 25 -5.68 -15.82 2.88
C CYS A 25 -4.62 -15.83 1.78
N GLY A 26 -4.44 -16.98 1.14
CA GLY A 26 -3.57 -17.16 -0.04
C GLY A 26 -2.08 -17.21 0.26
N ASP A 27 -1.69 -17.37 1.53
CA ASP A 27 -0.30 -17.47 2.00
C ASP A 27 0.59 -16.33 1.48
N ARG A 28 0.05 -15.10 1.57
CA ARG A 28 0.72 -13.89 1.12
C ARG A 28 1.25 -13.07 2.28
N VAL A 29 2.13 -12.13 1.94
CA VAL A 29 2.79 -11.25 2.89
C VAL A 29 2.60 -9.80 2.48
N ALA A 30 2.57 -8.91 3.45
CA ALA A 30 2.75 -7.47 3.27
C ALA A 30 3.75 -6.94 4.32
N GLN A 31 4.29 -5.76 4.07
CA GLN A 31 5.18 -5.04 4.98
C GLN A 31 4.60 -3.66 5.23
N LEU A 32 4.64 -3.20 6.49
CA LEU A 32 4.35 -1.83 6.87
C LEU A 32 5.64 -1.21 7.42
N LEU A 33 6.05 -0.09 6.84
CA LEU A 33 7.16 0.72 7.28
C LEU A 33 6.64 2.08 7.74
N HIS A 34 6.88 2.41 9.00
CA HIS A 34 6.57 3.71 9.57
C HIS A 34 7.83 4.58 9.53
N VAL A 35 7.77 5.71 8.82
CA VAL A 35 8.92 6.61 8.65
C VAL A 35 8.59 8.04 9.02
N GLU A 36 9.60 8.76 9.48
CA GLU A 36 9.59 10.20 9.76
C GLU A 36 10.51 10.90 8.74
N LEU A 37 10.05 12.00 8.15
CA LEU A 37 10.87 12.88 7.32
C LEU A 37 11.88 13.64 8.19
N THR A 38 13.15 13.59 7.80
CA THR A 38 14.26 14.27 8.50
C THR A 38 14.50 15.71 8.04
N SER A 39 13.74 16.20 7.06
CA SER A 39 14.01 17.48 6.40
C SER A 39 13.52 18.69 7.21
N PRO A 40 14.32 19.77 7.36
CA PRO A 40 13.89 21.04 7.96
C PRO A 40 12.86 21.81 7.09
N LEU A 41 12.48 21.29 5.92
CA LEU A 41 11.52 21.92 4.99
C LEU A 41 10.05 21.69 5.38
N SER A 42 9.76 20.83 6.35
CA SER A 42 8.38 20.53 6.75
C SER A 42 7.80 21.62 7.66
N GLN A 43 7.18 22.63 7.07
CA GLN A 43 6.26 23.53 7.80
C GLN A 43 4.90 22.85 8.10
N CYS A 44 4.70 21.61 7.66
CA CYS A 44 3.50 20.82 7.89
C CYS A 44 3.60 20.06 9.22
N GLN A 45 2.49 19.97 9.96
CA GLN A 45 2.43 19.41 11.30
C GLN A 45 2.63 17.88 11.39
N ASN A 46 2.64 17.16 10.27
CA ASN A 46 2.85 15.71 10.22
C ASN A 46 4.03 15.36 9.30
N ASN A 47 5.12 14.90 9.91
CA ASN A 47 6.33 14.45 9.23
C ASN A 47 6.37 12.94 9.05
N GLU A 48 5.34 12.24 9.52
CA GLU A 48 5.28 10.78 9.55
C GLU A 48 4.42 10.23 8.39
N ILE A 49 4.85 9.10 7.82
CA ILE A 49 4.19 8.42 6.70
C ILE A 49 4.21 6.92 6.95
N LEU A 50 3.11 6.25 6.62
CA LEU A 50 3.03 4.80 6.56
C LEU A 50 3.23 4.32 5.12
N ILE A 51 4.23 3.48 4.88
CA ILE A 51 4.48 2.86 3.58
C ILE A 51 4.15 1.39 3.70
N VAL A 52 3.20 0.92 2.91
CA VAL A 52 2.85 -0.50 2.82
C VAL A 52 3.39 -1.06 1.52
N ASN A 53 3.98 -2.25 1.54
CA ASN A 53 4.34 -2.99 0.32
C ASN A 53 3.71 -4.38 0.37
N THR A 54 3.17 -4.85 -0.75
CA THR A 54 2.51 -6.17 -0.81
C THR A 54 2.71 -6.86 -2.17
N HIS A 55 2.42 -8.15 -2.21
CA HIS A 55 2.29 -8.90 -3.46
C HIS A 55 1.10 -9.87 -3.35
N LEU A 56 -0.02 -9.47 -3.95
CA LEU A 56 -1.29 -10.18 -3.87
C LEU A 56 -1.28 -11.53 -4.62
N LEU A 57 -2.33 -12.32 -4.39
CA LEU A 57 -2.48 -13.66 -4.96
C LEU A 57 -2.57 -13.66 -6.50
N PHE A 58 -1.75 -14.51 -7.13
CA PHE A 58 -1.78 -14.87 -8.55
C PHE A 58 -2.64 -16.13 -8.78
N PRO A 59 -3.28 -16.34 -9.97
CA PRO A 59 -3.28 -15.55 -11.21
C PRO A 59 -4.08 -14.25 -11.16
N HIS A 60 -3.72 -13.29 -12.02
CA HIS A 60 -4.34 -11.96 -12.09
C HIS A 60 -5.70 -11.92 -12.81
N ASP A 61 -6.27 -13.08 -13.14
CA ASP A 61 -7.62 -13.21 -13.69
C ASP A 61 -8.71 -13.01 -12.63
N SER A 62 -9.97 -12.98 -13.04
CA SER A 62 -11.11 -12.71 -12.15
C SER A 62 -11.39 -13.83 -11.12
N SER A 63 -10.85 -15.04 -11.31
CA SER A 63 -11.19 -16.21 -10.48
C SER A 63 -10.84 -16.03 -9.01
N LEU A 64 -9.74 -15.32 -8.72
CA LEU A 64 -9.25 -15.08 -7.35
C LEU A 64 -9.45 -13.63 -6.90
N CYS A 65 -10.29 -12.86 -7.59
CA CYS A 65 -10.46 -11.44 -7.30
C CYS A 65 -11.03 -11.18 -5.89
N LEU A 66 -11.95 -12.03 -5.42
CA LEU A 66 -12.49 -11.95 -4.05
C LEU A 66 -11.40 -12.20 -3.00
N VAL A 67 -10.49 -13.14 -3.23
CA VAL A 67 -9.38 -13.40 -2.31
C VAL A 67 -8.44 -12.20 -2.26
N ARG A 68 -8.10 -11.62 -3.41
CA ARG A 68 -7.30 -10.39 -3.47
C ARG A 68 -7.97 -9.23 -2.75
N LEU A 69 -9.27 -9.02 -2.93
CA LEU A 69 -10.02 -8.01 -2.18
C LEU A 69 -9.94 -8.23 -0.67
N HIS A 70 -10.08 -9.47 -0.22
CA HIS A 70 -9.93 -9.81 1.20
C HIS A 70 -8.51 -9.52 1.69
N GLN A 71 -7.47 -9.83 0.91
CA GLN A 71 -6.09 -9.46 1.25
C GLN A 71 -5.93 -7.94 1.43
N VAL A 72 -6.48 -7.14 0.52
CA VAL A 72 -6.46 -5.66 0.61
C VAL A 72 -7.21 -5.19 1.85
N TYR A 73 -8.38 -5.75 2.12
CA TYR A 73 -9.16 -5.42 3.31
C TYR A 73 -8.37 -5.68 4.60
N LYS A 74 -7.72 -6.85 4.71
CA LYS A 74 -6.86 -7.18 5.86
C LYS A 74 -5.67 -6.22 6.01
N ILE A 75 -5.08 -5.78 4.90
CA ILE A 75 -4.02 -4.75 4.91
C ILE A 75 -4.56 -3.44 5.51
N LEU A 76 -5.70 -2.95 5.03
CA LEU A 76 -6.27 -1.69 5.51
C LEU A 76 -6.70 -1.77 6.98
N GLN A 77 -7.30 -2.88 7.40
CA GLN A 77 -7.62 -3.12 8.82
C GLN A 77 -6.38 -3.13 9.70
N TYR A 78 -5.27 -3.71 9.21
CA TYR A 78 -4.01 -3.71 9.95
C TYR A 78 -3.44 -2.30 10.08
N VAL A 79 -3.47 -1.50 9.01
CA VAL A 79 -3.02 -0.09 9.05
C VAL A 79 -3.83 0.70 10.07
N GLU A 80 -5.16 0.55 10.08
CA GLU A 80 -6.04 1.19 11.06
C GLU A 80 -5.71 0.74 12.50
N SER A 81 -5.57 -0.58 12.72
CA SER A 81 -5.22 -1.14 14.03
C SER A 81 -3.86 -0.63 14.51
N TYR A 82 -2.85 -0.58 13.63
CA TYR A 82 -1.53 -0.05 13.93
C TYR A 82 -1.58 1.42 14.36
N GLN A 83 -2.34 2.26 13.65
CA GLN A 83 -2.51 3.66 14.05
C GLN A 83 -3.16 3.78 15.43
N ASN A 84 -4.19 2.99 15.71
CA ASN A 84 -4.88 2.99 17.00
C ASN A 84 -3.97 2.51 18.14
N GLU A 85 -3.26 1.40 17.95
CA GLU A 85 -2.32 0.83 18.92
C GLU A 85 -1.19 1.80 19.26
N CYS A 86 -0.68 2.52 18.26
CA CYS A 86 0.36 3.54 18.44
C CYS A 86 -0.20 4.93 18.80
N GLN A 87 -1.52 5.08 18.98
CA GLN A 87 -2.20 6.34 19.28
C GLN A 87 -1.86 7.46 18.27
N LEU A 88 -1.67 7.09 17.01
CA LEU A 88 -1.34 8.00 15.92
C LEU A 88 -2.60 8.72 15.45
N LYS A 89 -2.46 10.01 15.11
CA LYS A 89 -3.44 10.67 14.26
C LYS A 89 -3.41 10.01 12.88
N PRO A 90 -4.50 10.11 12.07
CA PRO A 90 -4.48 9.60 10.70
C PRO A 90 -3.25 10.12 9.94
N LEU A 91 -2.37 9.19 9.54
CA LEU A 91 -1.16 9.52 8.81
C LEU A 91 -1.40 9.37 7.30
N PRO A 92 -0.62 10.07 6.46
CA PRO A 92 -0.52 9.74 5.05
C PRO A 92 -0.08 8.28 4.88
N ILE A 93 -0.75 7.58 3.96
CA ILE A 93 -0.46 6.17 3.65
C ILE A 93 -0.05 6.10 2.17
N ILE A 94 1.06 5.42 1.90
CA ILE A 94 1.51 5.04 0.56
C ILE A 94 1.37 3.53 0.43
N LEU A 95 0.59 3.08 -0.54
CA LEU A 95 0.37 1.66 -0.83
C LEU A 95 1.14 1.26 -2.09
N CYS A 96 2.19 0.48 -1.89
CA CYS A 96 3.05 -0.09 -2.92
C CYS A 96 2.76 -1.57 -3.13
N GLY A 97 3.09 -2.07 -4.32
CA GLY A 97 3.17 -3.52 -4.53
C GLY A 97 2.63 -3.99 -5.87
N ASP A 98 2.67 -5.32 -6.02
CA ASP A 98 2.01 -6.01 -7.12
C ASP A 98 0.63 -6.47 -6.68
N TRP A 99 -0.39 -5.80 -7.21
CA TRP A 99 -1.79 -6.07 -6.92
C TRP A 99 -2.35 -7.28 -7.67
N ASN A 100 -1.60 -7.85 -8.62
CA ASN A 100 -2.06 -8.93 -9.51
C ASN A 100 -3.47 -8.65 -10.06
N GLY A 101 -3.70 -7.42 -10.50
CA GLY A 101 -5.00 -6.94 -10.96
C GLY A 101 -4.85 -5.90 -12.06
N SER A 102 -5.98 -5.42 -12.56
CA SER A 102 -6.02 -4.35 -13.55
C SER A 102 -6.69 -3.09 -13.00
N LYS A 103 -6.54 -1.96 -13.70
CA LYS A 103 -7.25 -0.71 -13.37
C LYS A 103 -8.78 -0.84 -13.45
N ARG A 104 -9.29 -1.83 -14.20
CA ARG A 104 -10.71 -2.16 -14.27
C ARG A 104 -11.12 -3.24 -13.25
N GLY A 105 -10.18 -3.78 -12.51
CA GLY A 105 -10.40 -4.85 -11.53
C GLY A 105 -10.93 -4.32 -10.20
N HIS A 106 -11.55 -5.22 -9.42
CA HIS A 106 -12.20 -4.83 -8.18
C HIS A 106 -11.24 -4.28 -7.12
N VAL A 107 -9.98 -4.76 -7.07
CA VAL A 107 -8.97 -4.21 -6.15
C VAL A 107 -8.73 -2.73 -6.40
N TYR A 108 -8.52 -2.34 -7.67
CA TYR A 108 -8.32 -0.94 -8.03
C TYR A 108 -9.56 -0.10 -7.68
N MET A 109 -10.75 -0.55 -8.07
CA MET A 109 -12.01 0.16 -7.78
C MET A 109 -12.25 0.31 -6.28
N PHE A 110 -11.94 -0.73 -5.49
CA PHE A 110 -12.07 -0.71 -4.05
C PHE A 110 -11.11 0.30 -3.40
N LEU A 111 -9.82 0.30 -3.76
CA LEU A 111 -8.86 1.27 -3.23
C LEU A 111 -9.28 2.71 -3.55
N ARG A 112 -9.78 2.97 -4.77
CA ARG A 112 -10.35 4.28 -5.14
C ARG A 112 -11.56 4.64 -4.30
N SER A 113 -12.44 3.70 -3.96
CA SER A 113 -13.60 3.97 -3.12
C SER A 113 -13.24 4.25 -1.66
N GLN A 114 -12.07 3.78 -1.20
CA GLN A 114 -11.49 4.13 0.10
C GLN A 114 -10.75 5.49 0.09
N GLY A 115 -10.76 6.21 -1.02
CA GLY A 115 -10.15 7.54 -1.14
C GLY A 115 -8.68 7.53 -1.58
N PHE A 116 -8.09 6.37 -1.87
CA PHE A 116 -6.73 6.31 -2.43
C PHE A 116 -6.70 6.82 -3.87
N VAL A 117 -5.56 7.37 -4.27
CA VAL A 117 -5.34 7.88 -5.62
C VAL A 117 -4.08 7.25 -6.19
N SER A 118 -4.22 6.64 -7.37
CA SER A 118 -3.09 6.09 -8.10
C SER A 118 -2.17 7.21 -8.59
N SER A 119 -0.94 7.23 -8.09
CA SER A 119 0.08 8.19 -8.55
C SER A 119 0.44 7.99 -10.02
N TYR A 120 0.33 6.76 -10.54
CA TYR A 120 0.51 6.48 -11.97
C TYR A 120 -0.52 7.22 -12.82
N ASP A 121 -1.79 7.25 -12.39
CA ASP A 121 -2.86 7.94 -13.12
C ASP A 121 -2.74 9.46 -13.02
N THR A 122 -2.15 9.98 -11.95
CA THR A 122 -1.81 11.40 -11.85
C THR A 122 -0.69 11.79 -12.81
N ALA A 123 0.33 10.92 -12.94
CA ALA A 123 1.50 11.20 -13.78
C ALA A 123 1.26 10.96 -15.28
N HIS A 124 0.33 10.07 -15.65
CA HIS A 124 0.06 9.70 -17.04
C HIS A 124 -1.40 9.97 -17.39
N HIS A 125 -1.63 10.75 -18.45
CA HIS A 125 -2.95 10.81 -19.07
C HIS A 125 -3.32 9.42 -19.57
N TYR A 126 -4.40 8.87 -19.00
CA TYR A 126 -4.84 7.49 -19.17
C TYR A 126 -4.85 7.03 -20.64
N THR A 127 -4.22 5.88 -20.91
CA THR A 127 -4.44 5.10 -22.14
C THR A 127 -4.74 3.65 -21.79
N ASP A 128 -5.67 3.01 -22.52
CA ASP A 128 -6.13 1.63 -22.24
C ASP A 128 -5.02 0.57 -22.29
N ALA A 129 -3.87 0.89 -22.90
CA ALA A 129 -2.69 0.03 -22.95
C ALA A 129 -1.99 -0.17 -21.58
N ASP A 130 -2.28 0.68 -20.59
CA ASP A 130 -1.60 0.70 -19.28
C ASP A 130 -2.30 -0.13 -18.20
N ALA A 131 -3.32 -0.94 -18.57
CA ALA A 131 -4.17 -1.65 -17.61
C ALA A 131 -3.43 -2.64 -16.70
N HIS A 132 -2.22 -3.08 -17.07
CA HIS A 132 -1.40 -4.07 -16.35
C HIS A 132 -0.18 -3.48 -15.63
N LYS A 133 0.02 -2.16 -15.63
CA LYS A 133 1.20 -1.54 -15.01
C LYS A 133 1.04 -1.40 -13.49
N VAL A 134 2.11 -1.75 -12.78
CA VAL A 134 2.24 -1.68 -11.32
C VAL A 134 1.81 -0.30 -10.83
N THR A 135 0.77 -0.27 -10.01
CA THR A 135 0.14 0.97 -9.56
C THR A 135 0.54 1.23 -8.11
N LEU A 136 1.21 2.36 -7.87
CA LEU A 136 1.40 2.93 -6.54
C LEU A 136 0.15 3.74 -6.20
N PHE A 137 -0.45 3.44 -5.05
CA PHE A 137 -1.61 4.15 -4.51
C PHE A 137 -1.25 4.97 -3.28
#